data_AF-A0A7S1QL64-F1
#
_entry.id   AF-A0A7S1QL64-F1
#
_cell.length_a   1.000
_cell.length_b   1.000
_cell.length_c   1.000
_cell.angle_alpha   90.00
_cell.angle_beta   90.00
_cell.angle_gamma   90.00
#
_symmetry.space_group_name_H-M   'P 1'
#
loop_
_entity.id
_entity.type
_entity.pdbx_description
1 polymer ?
#
loop_
_entity_poly.entity_id
_entity_poly.type
_entity_poly.pdbx_seq_one_letter_code
_entity_poly.pdbx_strand_id
1 'polypeptide(L)'
;GLGQPLPTDLPALSQSPSAMERGQDVDGAQASAGSEDRLVASTGGTDPDCNGPFDCHGSGCKATGALCHGECEARHLDSVEQTRFDPAAGFRYPRRPSVVITASRDMGRTASTWVFNAVRLLFRQGHEACDSYWMRRLTPEKLEHRLSTGAHVLLKTHEWTGELSPAAFRKVQPMFTHVVVSVRDGFPPDPAWMEVATHVIQYEEVVAVDESGQKVGAASVLRKLSEHLGITSLSDHDLQVVDYELMTMKMPTSGCNQTTKLWPFHARRGGRPPPAAPPDSPAEGQ
;
A
#
# COMPACT_ATOMS: atom_id res chain seq x y z
N GLY A 1 -42.29 -22.20 30.51
CA GLY A 1 -41.27 -23.19 30.15
C GLY A 1 -39.95 -22.46 30.01
N LEU A 2 -39.12 -22.55 31.03
CA LEU A 2 -37.82 -21.87 31.12
C LEU A 2 -36.79 -22.72 30.37
N GLY A 3 -36.19 -22.15 29.32
CA GLY A 3 -35.12 -22.77 28.54
C GLY A 3 -33.80 -22.72 29.30
N GLN A 4 -33.19 -23.89 29.49
CA GLN A 4 -31.91 -24.06 30.18
C GLN A 4 -30.72 -23.54 29.36
N PRO A 5 -29.63 -23.09 30.01
CA PRO A 5 -28.41 -22.67 29.34
C PRO A 5 -27.53 -23.87 28.93
N LEU A 6 -26.81 -23.72 27.82
CA LEU A 6 -25.81 -24.67 27.30
C LEU A 6 -24.54 -24.66 28.18
N PRO A 7 -23.89 -25.81 28.40
CA PRO A 7 -22.65 -25.90 29.18
C PRO A 7 -21.42 -25.44 28.37
N THR A 8 -20.62 -24.59 29.01
CA THR A 8 -19.25 -24.22 28.65
C THR A 8 -18.26 -25.20 29.27
N ASP A 9 -17.58 -25.99 28.46
CA ASP A 9 -16.39 -26.73 28.87
C ASP A 9 -15.26 -26.48 27.87
N LEU A 10 -14.28 -25.67 28.30
CA LEU A 10 -12.94 -25.58 27.72
C LEU A 10 -11.99 -26.40 28.62
N PRO A 11 -11.16 -27.30 28.07
CA PRO A 11 -10.05 -27.84 28.84
C PRO A 11 -8.88 -26.85 28.83
N ALA A 12 -8.44 -26.49 30.03
CA ALA A 12 -7.13 -25.92 30.32
C ALA A 12 -6.05 -27.02 30.38
N LEU A 13 -4.79 -26.58 30.59
CA LEU A 13 -3.52 -27.32 30.77
C LEU A 13 -2.67 -27.34 29.47
N SER A 14 -1.37 -27.03 29.47
CA SER A 14 -0.35 -27.05 30.51
C SER A 14 0.82 -26.14 30.14
N GLN A 15 1.47 -25.57 31.15
CA GLN A 15 2.67 -24.72 31.06
C GLN A 15 3.98 -25.53 31.06
N SER A 16 4.98 -24.97 30.37
CA SER A 16 6.44 -24.88 30.71
C SER A 16 7.31 -26.15 30.63
N PRO A 17 8.66 -26.01 30.72
CA PRO A 17 9.60 -25.15 29.96
C PRO A 17 10.81 -25.98 29.45
N SER A 18 11.67 -25.44 28.57
CA SER A 18 13.11 -25.75 28.65
C SER A 18 14.00 -24.82 27.83
N ALA A 19 15.06 -24.35 28.48
CA ALA A 19 16.18 -23.62 27.92
C ALA A 19 17.31 -24.60 27.55
N MET A 20 18.08 -24.28 26.51
CA MET A 20 19.51 -24.63 26.37
C MET A 20 20.09 -23.85 25.16
N GLU A 21 20.99 -22.90 25.43
CA GLU A 21 22.43 -22.91 25.07
C GLU A 21 22.70 -22.41 23.64
N ARG A 22 23.13 -21.15 23.45
CA ARG A 22 24.54 -20.69 23.43
C ARG A 22 25.50 -21.58 22.63
N GLY A 23 25.82 -21.11 21.43
CA GLY A 23 27.02 -21.45 20.67
C GLY A 23 27.36 -20.27 19.75
N GLN A 24 28.34 -19.46 20.16
CA GLN A 24 29.03 -18.50 19.31
C GLN A 24 30.15 -19.22 18.57
N ASP A 25 30.38 -18.83 17.32
CA ASP A 25 31.68 -18.47 16.74
C ASP A 25 31.69 -18.81 15.24
N VAL A 26 31.66 -17.78 14.41
CA VAL A 26 32.23 -17.85 13.07
C VAL A 26 32.91 -16.51 12.74
N ASP A 27 34.22 -16.61 12.58
CA ASP A 27 35.11 -15.58 12.11
C ASP A 27 34.80 -15.11 10.68
N GLY A 28 35.08 -13.83 10.45
CA GLY A 28 35.90 -13.42 9.31
C GLY A 28 35.21 -13.24 7.96
N ALA A 29 34.93 -11.99 7.60
CA ALA A 29 35.31 -11.44 6.30
C ALA A 29 35.14 -9.91 6.31
N GLN A 30 36.26 -9.20 6.43
CA GLN A 30 36.38 -7.82 5.99
C GLN A 30 36.26 -7.80 4.46
N ALA A 31 35.15 -7.27 3.95
CA ALA A 31 35.04 -6.86 2.56
C ALA A 31 35.25 -5.34 2.49
N SER A 32 36.35 -4.98 1.84
CA SER A 32 36.74 -3.62 1.47
C SER A 32 35.61 -2.90 0.75
N ALA A 33 35.22 -1.73 1.26
CA ALA A 33 34.35 -0.78 0.59
C ALA A 33 35.07 -0.24 -0.66
N GLY A 34 34.86 -0.93 -1.78
CA GLY A 34 35.20 -0.47 -3.11
C GLY A 34 34.34 0.74 -3.46
N SER A 35 35.03 1.84 -3.70
CA SER A 35 34.55 3.01 -4.40
C SER A 35 34.01 2.58 -5.77
N GLU A 36 32.69 2.51 -5.92
CA GLU A 36 32.04 2.43 -7.23
C GLU A 36 31.05 3.58 -7.40
N ASP A 37 31.45 4.45 -8.32
CA ASP A 37 30.60 5.18 -9.25
C ASP A 37 29.53 6.13 -8.69
N ARG A 38 29.99 7.38 -8.61
CA ARG A 38 29.39 8.54 -9.29
C ARG A 38 28.61 8.16 -10.57
N LEU A 39 27.42 7.60 -10.41
CA LEU A 39 26.43 7.53 -11.48
C LEU A 39 25.74 8.89 -11.59
N VAL A 40 26.21 9.61 -12.60
CA VAL A 40 25.65 10.81 -13.22
C VAL A 40 24.13 10.84 -13.08
N ALA A 41 23.64 11.99 -12.60
CA ALA A 41 22.23 12.33 -12.53
C ALA A 41 21.59 12.31 -13.93
N SER A 42 20.99 11.19 -14.32
CA SER A 42 19.83 11.23 -15.21
C SER A 42 18.61 11.51 -14.35
N THR A 43 18.17 12.77 -14.38
CA THR A 43 16.91 13.27 -13.85
C THR A 43 15.95 13.40 -15.03
N GLY A 44 14.94 12.53 -15.10
CA GLY A 44 13.90 12.62 -16.12
C GLY A 44 13.63 11.28 -16.78
N GLY A 45 13.09 10.31 -16.02
CA GLY A 45 12.61 9.06 -16.61
C GLY A 45 11.20 9.26 -17.12
N THR A 46 11.06 9.51 -18.42
CA THR A 46 9.86 9.11 -19.19
C THR A 46 9.71 7.59 -19.10
N ASP A 47 8.52 7.04 -19.38
CA ASP A 47 8.31 5.60 -19.56
C ASP A 47 9.50 5.03 -20.38
N PRO A 48 10.37 4.19 -19.78
CA PRO A 48 11.66 3.83 -20.37
C PRO A 48 11.50 3.12 -21.71
N ASP A 49 10.33 2.51 -21.93
CA ASP A 49 10.02 1.76 -23.13
C ASP A 49 8.92 2.40 -23.98
N CYS A 50 8.33 3.52 -23.54
CA CYS A 50 7.17 4.17 -24.17
C CYS A 50 6.02 3.19 -24.48
N ASN A 51 5.89 2.12 -23.69
CA ASN A 51 4.97 1.01 -23.96
C ASN A 51 3.52 1.38 -23.62
N GLY A 52 3.31 2.46 -22.85
CA GLY A 52 1.99 2.78 -22.31
C GLY A 52 1.53 1.71 -21.30
N PRO A 53 0.23 1.63 -20.97
CA PRO A 53 -0.25 0.69 -19.97
C PRO A 53 -0.05 -0.77 -20.41
N PHE A 54 0.69 -1.53 -19.59
CA PHE A 54 0.90 -2.97 -19.78
C PHE A 54 -0.44 -3.73 -19.64
N ASP A 55 -0.59 -4.79 -20.45
CA ASP A 55 -1.79 -5.64 -20.58
C ASP A 55 -3.02 -5.00 -21.24
N CYS A 56 -2.84 -3.86 -21.89
CA CYS A 56 -3.76 -3.45 -22.94
C CYS A 56 -3.29 -4.15 -24.24
N HIS A 57 -3.78 -5.36 -24.53
CA HIS A 57 -3.38 -6.18 -25.70
C HIS A 57 -3.67 -5.53 -27.07
N GLY A 58 -3.00 -4.42 -27.41
CA GLY A 58 -2.97 -3.75 -28.71
C GLY A 58 -4.31 -3.32 -29.33
N SER A 59 -5.45 -3.69 -28.74
CA SER A 59 -6.78 -3.61 -29.35
C SER A 59 -7.94 -3.87 -28.35
N GLY A 60 -7.83 -3.45 -27.08
CA GLY A 60 -8.94 -3.71 -26.13
C GLY A 60 -8.99 -3.14 -24.70
N CYS A 61 -8.42 -1.97 -24.39
CA CYS A 61 -8.79 -1.16 -23.21
C CYS A 61 -8.93 0.29 -23.65
N LYS A 62 -10.13 0.86 -23.73
CA LYS A 62 -10.37 2.27 -24.15
C LYS A 62 -9.36 3.22 -23.48
N ALA A 63 -8.23 3.68 -24.03
CA ALA A 63 -7.59 3.65 -25.36
C ALA A 63 -8.18 2.86 -26.57
N THR A 64 -8.50 1.55 -26.50
CA THR A 64 -8.89 0.67 -27.64
C THR A 64 -10.23 -0.12 -27.61
N GLY A 65 -11.01 -0.16 -26.51
CA GLY A 65 -12.39 -0.72 -26.55
C GLY A 65 -12.56 -2.25 -26.52
N ALA A 66 -13.01 -2.75 -25.37
CA ALA A 66 -13.44 -4.12 -25.02
C ALA A 66 -12.35 -5.21 -24.84
N LEU A 67 -12.55 -6.07 -23.82
CA LEU A 67 -11.78 -7.27 -23.42
C LEU A 67 -10.63 -7.10 -22.42
N CYS A 68 -10.43 -5.93 -21.79
CA CYS A 68 -9.56 -5.84 -20.62
C CYS A 68 -10.05 -6.68 -19.42
N HIS A 69 -9.25 -7.67 -19.03
CA HIS A 69 -9.43 -8.44 -17.80
C HIS A 69 -9.33 -7.56 -16.54
N GLY A 70 -9.73 -8.13 -15.40
CA GLY A 70 -9.80 -7.43 -14.11
C GLY A 70 -8.46 -6.99 -13.52
N GLU A 71 -7.33 -7.34 -14.14
CA GLU A 71 -5.97 -6.99 -13.71
C GLU A 71 -5.27 -6.01 -14.69
N CYS A 72 -6.00 -5.44 -15.65
CA CYS A 72 -5.44 -4.43 -16.55
C CYS A 72 -5.04 -3.17 -15.80
N GLU A 73 -3.81 -2.71 -16.00
CA GLU A 73 -3.22 -1.53 -15.37
C GLU A 73 -4.09 -0.27 -15.53
N ALA A 74 -4.51 0.06 -16.76
CA ALA A 74 -5.30 1.26 -17.04
C ALA A 74 -6.64 1.30 -16.27
N ARG A 75 -7.18 0.14 -15.85
CA ARG A 75 -8.42 0.07 -15.05
C ARG A 75 -8.21 0.40 -13.58
N HIS A 76 -6.96 0.44 -13.14
CA HIS A 76 -6.59 0.67 -11.75
C HIS A 76 -5.85 1.99 -11.54
N LEU A 77 -5.71 2.80 -12.59
CA LEU A 77 -5.20 4.17 -12.53
C LEU A 77 -6.37 5.17 -12.69
N ASP A 78 -6.34 6.29 -11.97
CA ASP A 78 -7.25 7.42 -12.27
C ASP A 78 -6.74 8.26 -13.45
N SER A 79 -7.49 9.30 -13.81
CA SER A 79 -7.13 10.18 -14.92
C SER A 79 -5.83 10.95 -14.70
N VAL A 80 -5.43 11.22 -13.45
CA VAL A 80 -4.17 11.92 -13.14
C VAL A 80 -3.02 10.93 -13.24
N GLU A 81 -3.16 9.74 -12.68
CA GLU A 81 -2.12 8.71 -12.75
C GLU A 81 -1.89 8.23 -14.18
N GLN A 82 -2.93 8.20 -15.02
CA GLN A 82 -2.79 7.89 -16.44
C GLN A 82 -1.97 8.94 -17.21
N THR A 83 -1.82 10.18 -16.71
CA THR A 83 -0.97 11.16 -17.39
C THR A 83 0.51 10.85 -17.26
N ARG A 84 0.92 9.94 -16.37
CA ARG A 84 2.34 9.59 -16.19
C ARG A 84 3.03 9.03 -17.45
N PHE A 85 2.25 8.53 -18.42
CA PHE A 85 2.78 8.12 -19.72
C PHE A 85 3.12 9.31 -20.63
N ASP A 86 2.63 10.50 -20.32
CA ASP A 86 3.01 11.75 -20.97
C ASP A 86 4.29 12.31 -20.31
N PRO A 87 5.40 12.44 -21.06
CA PRO A 87 6.63 13.09 -20.59
C PRO A 87 6.42 14.46 -19.96
N ALA A 88 5.39 15.21 -20.39
CA ALA A 88 5.11 16.55 -19.90
C ALA A 88 4.37 16.56 -18.55
N ALA A 89 3.85 15.42 -18.08
CA ALA A 89 3.12 15.34 -16.81
C ALA A 89 4.03 15.40 -15.57
N GLY A 90 5.35 15.28 -15.73
CA GLY A 90 6.32 15.45 -14.66
C GLY A 90 6.45 14.26 -13.69
N PHE A 91 5.82 13.12 -14.00
CA PHE A 91 6.06 11.87 -13.29
C PHE A 91 7.45 11.33 -13.57
N ARG A 92 8.02 10.64 -12.57
CA ARG A 92 9.34 10.03 -12.62
C ARG A 92 9.24 8.54 -12.36
N TYR A 93 9.86 7.75 -13.22
CA TYR A 93 10.04 6.32 -12.96
C TYR A 93 11.20 6.11 -11.98
N PRO A 94 11.01 5.36 -10.88
CA PRO A 94 12.04 5.13 -9.88
C PRO A 94 13.21 4.33 -10.45
N ARG A 95 14.44 4.64 -10.00
CA ARG A 95 15.64 3.85 -10.37
C ARG A 95 15.59 2.42 -9.83
N ARG A 96 14.90 2.23 -8.71
CA ARG A 96 14.70 0.94 -8.05
C ARG A 96 13.22 0.83 -7.70
N PRO A 97 12.41 0.22 -8.59
CA PRO A 97 11.00 0.01 -8.33
C PRO A 97 10.78 -0.78 -7.05
N SER A 98 9.78 -0.38 -6.27
CA SER A 98 9.41 -1.04 -5.01
C SER A 98 8.13 -1.83 -5.20
N VAL A 99 8.03 -3.02 -4.59
CA VAL A 99 6.75 -3.71 -4.41
C VAL A 99 6.22 -3.38 -3.02
N VAL A 100 5.11 -2.66 -2.97
CA VAL A 100 4.41 -2.28 -1.76
C VAL A 100 3.14 -3.10 -1.61
N ILE A 101 3.08 -3.89 -0.53
CA ILE A 101 1.89 -4.65 -0.16
C ILE A 101 1.15 -3.89 0.93
N THR A 102 -0.13 -3.63 0.72
CA THR A 102 -1.05 -3.15 1.77
C THR A 102 -2.00 -4.28 2.13
N ALA A 103 -1.93 -4.69 3.39
CA ALA A 103 -2.56 -5.91 3.85
C ALA A 103 -3.45 -5.68 5.07
N SER A 104 -4.49 -6.51 5.17
CA SER A 104 -5.23 -6.73 6.42
C SER A 104 -6.03 -8.01 6.34
N ARG A 105 -6.27 -8.63 7.49
CA ARG A 105 -7.10 -9.84 7.60
C ARG A 105 -8.58 -9.59 7.33
N ASP A 106 -9.11 -8.43 7.72
CA ASP A 106 -10.55 -8.18 7.81
C ASP A 106 -11.02 -7.14 6.79
N MET A 107 -11.96 -7.55 5.91
CA MET A 107 -12.53 -6.77 4.81
C MET A 107 -13.54 -5.69 5.24
N GLY A 108 -13.27 -4.95 6.31
CA GLY A 108 -14.13 -3.82 6.69
C GLY A 108 -13.94 -3.26 8.09
N ARG A 109 -13.04 -3.84 8.90
CA ARG A 109 -12.82 -3.40 10.28
C ARG A 109 -11.51 -2.63 10.47
N THR A 110 -10.55 -2.77 9.56
CA THR A 110 -9.26 -2.07 9.58
C THR A 110 -9.21 -0.93 8.56
N ALA A 111 -8.13 -0.17 8.54
CA ALA A 111 -7.91 0.95 7.63
C ALA A 111 -7.23 0.53 6.31
N SER A 112 -7.17 -0.74 5.93
CA SER A 112 -6.35 -1.18 4.77
C SER A 112 -6.70 -0.53 3.44
N THR A 113 -7.98 -0.27 3.16
CA THR A 113 -8.37 0.49 1.96
C THR A 113 -7.95 1.95 2.05
N TRP A 114 -8.00 2.56 3.25
CA TRP A 114 -7.49 3.91 3.46
C TRP A 114 -5.96 3.95 3.26
N VAL A 115 -5.23 3.00 3.84
CA VAL A 115 -3.77 2.86 3.71
C VAL A 115 -3.37 2.65 2.26
N PHE A 116 -4.06 1.78 1.51
CA PHE A 116 -3.82 1.60 0.09
C PHE A 116 -3.91 2.93 -0.69
N ASN A 117 -4.99 3.68 -0.49
CA ASN A 117 -5.15 4.96 -1.17
C ASN A 117 -4.14 6.00 -0.66
N ALA A 118 -3.72 5.93 0.61
CA ALA A 118 -2.73 6.85 1.16
C ALA A 118 -1.39 6.64 0.45
N VAL A 119 -0.92 5.40 0.36
CA VAL A 119 0.32 5.05 -0.36
C VAL A 119 0.25 5.49 -1.83
N ARG A 120 -0.86 5.19 -2.51
CA ARG A 120 -1.11 5.59 -3.90
C ARG A 120 -1.00 7.10 -4.09
N LEU A 121 -1.69 7.87 -3.26
CA LEU A 121 -1.72 9.34 -3.34
C LEU A 121 -0.37 9.96 -2.93
N LEU A 122 0.36 9.35 -1.99
CA LEU A 122 1.72 9.77 -1.63
C LEU A 122 2.69 9.64 -2.80
N PHE A 123 2.71 8.51 -3.52
CA PHE A 123 3.51 8.38 -4.73
C PHE A 123 3.11 9.40 -5.80
N ARG A 124 1.81 9.60 -6.00
CA ARG A 124 1.30 10.59 -6.95
C ARG A 124 1.75 12.01 -6.58
N GLN A 125 1.68 12.39 -5.30
CA GLN A 125 2.14 13.68 -4.81
C GLN A 125 3.66 13.83 -4.90
N GLY A 126 4.41 12.74 -4.75
CA GLY A 126 5.86 12.70 -5.00
C GLY A 126 6.24 12.75 -6.49
N HIS A 127 5.24 12.71 -7.37
CA HIS A 127 5.38 12.57 -8.83
C HIS A 127 6.19 11.31 -9.19
N GLU A 128 5.93 10.20 -8.50
CA GLU A 128 6.56 8.91 -8.76
C GLU A 128 5.57 7.97 -9.45
N ALA A 129 6.04 7.29 -10.50
CA ALA A 129 5.22 6.34 -11.23
C ALA A 129 4.91 5.13 -10.34
N CYS A 130 3.62 4.89 -10.08
CA CYS A 130 3.14 3.78 -9.27
C CYS A 130 1.93 3.09 -9.93
N ASP A 131 2.03 1.78 -10.10
CA ASP A 131 0.96 0.93 -10.58
C ASP A 131 0.21 0.33 -9.40
N SER A 132 -1.06 0.67 -9.26
CA SER A 132 -1.87 0.14 -8.19
C SER A 132 -2.70 -1.05 -8.68
N TYR A 133 -2.70 -2.20 -7.99
CA TYR A 133 -3.48 -3.37 -8.39
C TYR A 133 -4.26 -3.98 -7.23
N TRP A 134 -5.33 -4.66 -7.61
CA TRP A 134 -5.89 -5.74 -6.80
C TRP A 134 -5.67 -7.04 -7.56
N MET A 135 -4.76 -7.87 -7.04
CA MET A 135 -4.37 -9.13 -7.66
C MET A 135 -4.84 -10.27 -6.76
N ARG A 136 -5.66 -11.19 -7.31
CA ARG A 136 -6.18 -12.34 -6.54
C ARG A 136 -5.08 -13.37 -6.24
N ARG A 137 -4.30 -13.70 -7.27
CA ARG A 137 -3.19 -14.65 -7.13
C ARG A 137 -1.89 -13.96 -7.41
N LEU A 138 -1.08 -13.84 -6.36
CA LEU A 138 0.26 -13.29 -6.44
C LEU A 138 1.24 -14.40 -6.85
N THR A 139 1.85 -14.25 -8.01
CA THR A 139 2.91 -15.16 -8.47
C THR A 139 4.16 -14.37 -8.84
N PRO A 140 5.35 -15.00 -8.83
CA PRO A 140 6.58 -14.33 -9.23
C PRO A 140 6.46 -13.72 -10.63
N GLU A 141 5.90 -14.46 -11.58
CA GLU A 141 5.81 -14.06 -12.99
C GLU A 141 4.94 -12.80 -13.16
N LYS A 142 3.84 -12.70 -12.41
CA LYS A 142 3.00 -11.49 -12.42
C LYS A 142 3.73 -10.30 -11.84
N LEU A 143 4.47 -10.48 -10.74
CA LEU A 143 5.23 -9.39 -10.12
C LEU A 143 6.38 -8.94 -11.00
N GLU A 144 7.12 -9.86 -11.60
CA GLU A 144 8.20 -9.59 -12.55
C GLU A 144 7.67 -8.80 -13.75
N HIS A 145 6.54 -9.23 -14.31
CA HIS A 145 5.86 -8.52 -15.39
C HIS A 145 5.40 -7.11 -15.01
N ARG A 146 4.97 -6.87 -13.77
CA ARG A 146 4.64 -5.51 -13.32
C ARG A 146 5.88 -4.67 -13.05
N LEU A 147 6.94 -5.27 -12.54
CA LEU A 147 8.19 -4.56 -12.28
C LEU A 147 8.93 -4.17 -13.56
N SER A 148 8.70 -4.90 -14.67
CA SER A 148 9.30 -4.53 -15.96
C SER A 148 8.81 -3.21 -16.52
N THR A 149 7.71 -2.64 -16.00
CA THR A 149 7.27 -1.28 -16.38
C THR A 149 8.19 -0.19 -15.82
N GLY A 150 9.04 -0.53 -14.84
CA GLY A 150 9.90 0.41 -14.13
C GLY A 150 9.16 1.28 -13.11
N ALA A 151 7.84 1.13 -12.94
CA ALA A 151 7.08 1.84 -11.91
C ALA A 151 7.08 1.08 -10.58
N HIS A 152 6.84 1.78 -9.47
CA HIS A 152 6.49 1.11 -8.21
C HIS A 152 5.23 0.26 -8.41
N VAL A 153 5.12 -0.85 -7.68
CA VAL A 153 3.96 -1.73 -7.73
C VAL A 153 3.28 -1.73 -6.37
N LEU A 154 2.07 -1.18 -6.29
CA LEU A 154 1.26 -1.15 -5.09
C LEU A 154 0.13 -2.18 -5.16
N LEU A 155 0.15 -3.14 -4.25
CA LEU A 155 -0.86 -4.20 -4.19
C LEU A 155 -1.73 -4.05 -2.94
N LYS A 156 -3.05 -4.10 -3.12
CA LYS A 156 -4.01 -4.34 -2.03
C LYS A 156 -4.36 -5.82 -1.99
N THR A 157 -4.23 -6.44 -0.82
CA THR A 157 -4.66 -7.82 -0.64
C THR A 157 -5.20 -8.08 0.77
N HIS A 158 -6.11 -9.03 0.86
CA HIS A 158 -6.57 -9.65 2.11
C HIS A 158 -6.18 -11.13 2.18
N GLU A 159 -5.61 -11.63 1.09
CA GLU A 159 -5.46 -13.05 0.80
C GLU A 159 -4.02 -13.45 1.13
N TRP A 160 -3.79 -13.91 2.35
CA TRP A 160 -2.55 -14.60 2.74
C TRP A 160 -2.76 -16.09 2.93
N THR A 161 -3.72 -16.46 3.78
CA THR A 161 -3.88 -17.82 4.31
C THR A 161 -4.83 -18.72 3.51
N GLY A 162 -5.65 -18.16 2.61
CA GLY A 162 -6.70 -18.92 1.92
C GLY A 162 -6.33 -19.43 0.51
N GLU A 163 -5.53 -18.68 -0.25
CA GLU A 163 -5.33 -18.93 -1.69
C GLU A 163 -3.87 -19.20 -2.10
N LEU A 164 -2.89 -18.77 -1.29
CA LEU A 164 -1.48 -19.01 -1.54
C LEU A 164 -0.96 -20.07 -0.58
N SER A 165 -0.38 -21.14 -1.12
CA SER A 165 0.33 -22.10 -0.28
C SER A 165 1.55 -21.41 0.36
N PRO A 166 1.99 -21.82 1.57
CA PRO A 166 3.21 -21.28 2.19
C PRO A 166 4.46 -21.39 1.29
N ALA A 167 4.49 -22.37 0.39
CA ALA A 167 5.55 -22.53 -0.59
C ALA A 167 5.47 -21.48 -1.71
N ALA A 168 4.28 -21.16 -2.21
CA ALA A 168 4.09 -20.09 -3.21
C ALA A 168 4.44 -18.72 -2.61
N PHE A 169 4.03 -18.48 -1.36
CA PHE A 169 4.35 -17.25 -0.65
C PHE A 169 5.86 -17.01 -0.53
N ARG A 170 6.62 -18.01 -0.08
CA ARG A 170 8.08 -17.93 0.06
C ARG A 170 8.81 -17.60 -1.24
N LYS A 171 8.20 -17.87 -2.40
CA LYS A 171 8.77 -17.50 -3.71
C LYS A 171 8.61 -16.02 -4.02
N VAL A 172 7.49 -15.41 -3.62
CA VAL A 172 7.20 -13.99 -3.91
C VAL A 172 7.68 -13.04 -2.82
N GLN A 173 7.78 -13.51 -1.56
CA GLN A 173 8.21 -12.70 -0.42
C GLN A 173 9.51 -11.91 -0.65
N PRO A 174 10.58 -12.48 -1.25
CA PRO A 174 11.83 -11.74 -1.48
C PRO A 174 11.68 -10.54 -2.42
N MET A 175 10.58 -10.47 -3.18
CA MET A 175 10.29 -9.37 -4.08
C MET A 175 9.63 -8.18 -3.36
N PHE A 176 9.10 -8.39 -2.15
CA PHE A 176 8.41 -7.32 -1.42
C PHE A 176 9.42 -6.36 -0.82
N THR A 177 9.24 -5.08 -1.11
CA THR A 177 10.05 -4.01 -0.54
C THR A 177 9.41 -3.48 0.74
N HIS A 178 8.10 -3.28 0.71
CA HIS A 178 7.33 -2.81 1.86
C HIS A 178 6.08 -3.67 2.03
N VAL A 179 5.82 -4.09 3.27
CA VAL A 179 4.56 -4.68 3.69
C VAL A 179 3.97 -3.81 4.79
N VAL A 180 2.85 -3.14 4.49
CA VAL A 180 2.13 -2.27 5.40
C VAL A 180 0.85 -2.96 5.86
N VAL A 181 0.78 -3.27 7.15
CA VAL A 181 -0.35 -3.99 7.74
C VAL A 181 -1.19 -3.04 8.56
N SER A 182 -2.48 -2.92 8.21
CA SER A 182 -3.43 -2.19 9.07
C SER A 182 -4.07 -3.14 10.07
N VAL A 183 -4.00 -2.76 11.35
CA VAL A 183 -4.53 -3.52 12.48
C VAL A 183 -5.50 -2.64 13.28
N ARG A 184 -6.26 -3.24 14.19
CA ARG A 184 -7.25 -2.53 15.01
C ARG A 184 -7.45 -3.22 16.35
N ASP A 185 -7.61 -2.44 17.41
CA ASP A 185 -7.91 -2.96 18.73
C ASP A 185 -9.18 -3.82 18.75
N GLY A 186 -9.10 -4.97 19.43
CA GLY A 186 -10.17 -5.98 19.48
C GLY A 186 -10.28 -6.86 18.23
N PHE A 187 -9.43 -6.67 17.21
CA PHE A 187 -9.39 -7.49 16.01
C PHE A 187 -8.01 -8.14 15.82
N PRO A 188 -7.87 -9.46 16.05
CA PRO A 188 -6.56 -10.10 15.96
C PRO A 188 -6.04 -10.02 14.51
N PRO A 189 -4.81 -9.53 14.30
CA PRO A 189 -4.21 -9.49 12.98
C PRO A 189 -3.96 -10.90 12.44
N ASP A 190 -3.64 -11.01 11.15
CA ASP A 190 -3.13 -12.26 10.59
C ASP A 190 -1.67 -12.41 11.03
N PRO A 191 -1.30 -13.45 11.81
CA PRO A 191 0.07 -13.61 12.31
C PRO A 191 1.12 -13.63 11.21
N ALA A 192 0.76 -14.12 10.03
CA ALA A 192 1.72 -14.31 8.96
C ALA A 192 1.95 -13.02 8.17
N TRP A 193 0.92 -12.17 8.01
CA TRP A 193 1.15 -10.78 7.57
C TRP A 193 2.01 -10.01 8.57
N MET A 194 1.81 -10.23 9.88
CA MET A 194 2.59 -9.57 10.92
C MET A 194 4.06 -10.00 10.92
N GLU A 195 4.35 -11.27 10.63
CA GLU A 195 5.72 -11.80 10.56
C GLU A 195 6.57 -11.09 9.50
N VAL A 196 5.96 -10.69 8.38
CA VAL A 196 6.66 -10.00 7.28
C VAL A 196 6.37 -8.50 7.21
N ALA A 197 5.63 -7.96 8.19
CA ALA A 197 5.25 -6.56 8.20
C ALA A 197 6.50 -5.69 8.34
N THR A 198 6.69 -4.78 7.38
CA THR A 198 7.72 -3.73 7.47
C THR A 198 7.20 -2.49 8.20
N HIS A 199 5.87 -2.31 8.22
CA HIS A 199 5.20 -1.21 8.90
C HIS A 199 3.81 -1.65 9.36
N VAL A 200 3.41 -1.21 10.55
CA VAL A 200 2.11 -1.52 11.15
C VAL A 200 1.38 -0.23 11.44
N ILE A 201 0.14 -0.12 10.96
CA ILE A 201 -0.73 1.05 11.16
C ILE A 201 -1.90 0.65 12.03
N GLN A 202 -2.00 1.27 13.19
CA GLN A 202 -3.16 1.17 14.05
C GLN A 202 -4.30 1.99 13.46
N TYR A 203 -5.48 1.38 13.30
CA TYR A 203 -6.69 2.07 12.86
C TYR A 203 -6.99 3.29 13.75
N GLU A 204 -6.80 3.13 15.06
CA GLU A 204 -6.96 4.15 16.09
C GLU A 204 -6.08 5.38 15.82
N GLU A 205 -4.84 5.19 15.36
CA GLU A 205 -3.96 6.31 14.97
C GLU A 205 -4.52 7.09 13.78
N VAL A 206 -5.13 6.42 12.80
CA VAL A 206 -5.69 7.09 11.61
C VAL A 206 -6.89 7.97 12.00
N VAL A 207 -7.66 7.55 12.99
CA VAL A 207 -8.90 8.22 13.40
C VAL A 207 -8.75 9.11 14.62
N ALA A 208 -7.54 9.18 15.19
CA ALA A 208 -7.24 9.95 16.39
C ALA A 208 -7.56 11.44 16.23
N VAL A 209 -8.08 12.02 17.32
CA VAL A 209 -8.38 13.43 17.48
C VAL A 209 -7.50 14.02 18.59
N ASP A 210 -7.18 15.30 18.49
CA ASP A 210 -6.55 16.06 19.57
C ASP A 210 -7.58 16.49 20.62
N GLU A 211 -7.11 17.22 21.64
CA GLU A 211 -7.94 17.72 22.76
C GLU A 211 -9.07 18.65 22.30
N SER A 212 -8.92 19.29 21.14
CA SER A 212 -9.95 20.14 20.52
C SER A 212 -10.94 19.37 19.64
N GLY A 213 -10.75 18.05 19.51
CA GLY A 213 -11.52 17.19 18.62
C GLY A 213 -11.08 17.27 17.15
N GLN A 214 -9.98 17.97 16.85
CA GLN A 214 -9.41 18.03 15.50
C GLN A 214 -8.61 16.77 15.19
N LYS A 215 -8.69 16.30 13.95
CA LYS A 215 -8.16 14.99 13.56
C LYS A 215 -6.70 15.09 13.16
N VAL A 216 -5.82 14.92 14.14
CA VAL A 216 -4.35 15.02 13.96
C VAL A 216 -3.71 13.70 13.54
N GLY A 217 -4.37 12.57 13.80
CA GLY A 217 -3.79 11.24 13.63
C GLY A 217 -3.41 10.91 12.18
N ALA A 218 -4.29 11.20 11.23
CA ALA A 218 -4.08 10.91 9.82
C ALA A 218 -2.83 11.60 9.24
N ALA A 219 -2.58 12.87 9.57
CA ALA A 219 -1.40 13.58 9.09
C ALA A 219 -0.08 12.96 9.61
N SER A 220 -0.07 12.53 10.88
CA SER A 220 1.08 11.80 11.45
C SER A 220 1.30 10.47 10.73
N VAL A 221 0.22 9.71 10.49
CA VAL A 221 0.30 8.43 9.76
C VAL A 221 0.80 8.65 8.32
N LEU A 222 0.32 9.69 7.63
CA LEU A 222 0.78 10.01 6.27
C LEU A 222 2.27 10.32 6.22
N ARG A 223 2.80 11.06 7.20
CA ARG A 223 4.23 11.33 7.30
C ARG A 223 5.06 10.08 7.59
N LYS A 224 4.63 9.27 8.56
CA LYS A 224 5.29 7.97 8.86
C LYS A 224 5.31 7.07 7.62
N LEU A 225 4.21 7.05 6.86
CA LEU A 225 4.11 6.31 5.61
C LEU A 225 5.05 6.85 4.54
N SER A 226 5.09 8.18 4.33
CA SER A 226 5.97 8.78 3.32
C SER A 226 7.45 8.51 3.62
N GLU A 227 7.84 8.64 4.90
CA GLU A 227 9.19 8.31 5.38
C GLU A 227 9.51 6.82 5.18
N HIS A 228 8.59 5.93 5.55
CA HIS A 228 8.74 4.48 5.39
C HIS A 228 8.93 4.07 3.93
N LEU A 229 8.25 4.75 3.00
CA LEU A 229 8.33 4.52 1.57
C LEU A 229 9.53 5.21 0.91
N GLY A 230 10.26 6.07 1.63
CA GLY A 230 11.37 6.87 1.10
C GLY A 230 10.94 8.11 0.30
N ILE A 231 9.68 8.52 0.38
CA ILE A 231 9.13 9.72 -0.28
C ILE A 231 9.34 10.93 0.63
N THR A 232 10.59 11.37 0.78
CA THR A 232 10.99 12.37 1.78
C THR A 232 10.82 13.82 1.34
N SER A 233 10.49 14.07 0.07
CA SER A 233 10.38 15.44 -0.47
C SER A 233 9.03 16.11 -0.23
N LEU A 234 8.07 15.43 0.41
CA LEU A 234 6.73 15.97 0.64
C LEU A 234 6.72 16.94 1.81
N SER A 235 6.19 18.14 1.56
CA SER A 235 5.94 19.16 2.57
C SER A 235 4.69 18.85 3.40
N ASP A 236 4.48 19.59 4.48
CA ASP A 236 3.26 19.53 5.28
C ASP A 236 2.00 19.86 4.45
N HIS A 237 2.13 20.79 3.50
CA HIS A 237 1.06 21.13 2.57
C HIS A 237 0.72 19.95 1.64
N ASP A 238 1.73 19.26 1.10
CA ASP A 238 1.54 18.06 0.28
C ASP A 238 0.79 16.96 1.03
N LEU A 239 1.12 16.75 2.30
CA LEU A 239 0.43 15.78 3.15
C LEU A 239 -1.03 16.19 3.43
N GLN A 240 -1.31 17.49 3.56
CA GLN A 240 -2.68 18.00 3.68
C GLN A 240 -3.50 17.79 2.39
N VAL A 241 -2.88 17.96 1.21
CA VAL A 241 -3.49 17.64 -0.08
C VAL A 241 -3.86 16.17 -0.15
N VAL A 242 -2.93 15.28 0.20
CA VAL A 242 -3.18 13.84 0.27
C VAL A 242 -4.32 13.52 1.24
N ASP A 243 -4.31 14.11 2.44
CA ASP A 243 -5.36 13.89 3.45
C ASP A 243 -6.74 14.34 2.99
N TYR A 244 -6.82 15.50 2.35
CA TYR A 244 -8.04 16.04 1.78
C TYR A 244 -8.58 15.13 0.69
N GLU A 245 -7.74 14.68 -0.23
CA GLU A 245 -8.16 13.78 -1.31
C GLU A 245 -8.64 12.43 -0.78
N LEU A 246 -7.93 11.83 0.17
CA LEU A 246 -8.36 10.60 0.85
C LEU A 246 -9.80 10.72 1.37
N MET A 247 -10.12 11.88 1.91
CA MET A 247 -11.39 12.15 2.54
C MET A 247 -12.47 12.69 1.62
N THR A 248 -12.13 13.05 0.38
CA THR A 248 -13.08 13.57 -0.62
C THR A 248 -13.27 12.63 -1.81
N MET A 249 -12.45 11.58 -1.97
CA MET A 249 -12.62 10.52 -2.99
C MET A 249 -14.07 10.09 -3.19
N LYS A 250 -14.55 10.00 -4.42
CA LYS A 250 -15.95 9.65 -4.68
C LYS A 250 -16.23 8.20 -4.25
N MET A 251 -17.23 8.03 -3.38
CA MET A 251 -17.73 6.71 -3.02
C MET A 251 -18.50 6.09 -4.19
N PRO A 252 -18.21 4.84 -4.59
CA PRO A 252 -19.00 4.17 -5.62
C PRO A 252 -20.44 3.93 -5.12
N THR A 253 -21.40 4.11 -6.02
CA THR A 253 -22.82 3.83 -5.77
C THR A 253 -23.17 2.36 -5.99
N SER A 254 -22.40 1.65 -6.81
CA SER A 254 -22.54 0.22 -7.07
C SER A 254 -21.17 -0.40 -7.37
N GLY A 255 -20.96 -1.62 -6.89
CA GLY A 255 -19.72 -2.38 -7.10
C GLY A 255 -18.45 -1.74 -6.53
N CYS A 256 -17.30 -2.36 -6.79
CA CYS A 256 -15.99 -1.86 -6.41
C CYS A 256 -15.50 -0.81 -7.41
N ASN A 257 -15.02 0.35 -6.93
CA ASN A 257 -14.18 1.23 -7.74
C ASN A 257 -12.81 0.58 -7.91
N GLN A 258 -12.45 0.21 -9.14
CA GLN A 258 -11.22 -0.55 -9.42
C GLN A 258 -9.94 0.24 -9.18
N THR A 259 -9.95 1.57 -9.20
CA THR A 259 -8.79 2.40 -8.89
C THR A 259 -8.60 2.47 -7.38
N THR A 260 -9.60 2.98 -6.66
CA THR A 260 -9.49 3.25 -5.22
C THR A 260 -9.73 2.02 -4.34
N LYS A 261 -10.20 0.92 -4.94
CA LYS A 261 -10.66 -0.31 -4.26
C LYS A 261 -11.76 -0.04 -3.22
N LEU A 262 -12.44 1.10 -3.34
CA LEU A 262 -13.57 1.45 -2.48
C LEU A 262 -14.80 0.63 -2.89
N TRP A 263 -15.60 0.25 -1.91
CA TRP A 263 -16.89 -0.40 -2.06
C TRP A 263 -17.96 0.49 -1.43
N PRO A 264 -19.25 0.35 -1.77
CA PRO A 264 -20.29 1.21 -1.21
C PRO A 264 -20.34 1.15 0.33
N PHE A 265 -20.02 0.00 0.93
CA PHE A 265 -19.97 -0.17 2.39
C PHE A 265 -18.77 0.53 3.06
N HIS A 266 -17.75 0.97 2.31
CA HIS A 266 -16.66 1.80 2.84
C HIS A 266 -17.08 3.26 3.08
N ALA A 267 -18.37 3.61 2.96
CA ALA A 267 -18.88 4.97 3.12
C ALA A 267 -18.45 5.65 4.44
N ARG A 268 -18.09 4.85 5.45
CA ARG A 268 -17.38 5.33 6.63
C ARG A 268 -15.90 5.47 6.29
N ARG A 269 -15.52 6.61 5.71
CA ARG A 269 -14.13 7.03 5.38
C ARG A 269 -13.24 7.12 6.64
N GLY A 270 -12.94 6.00 7.30
CA GLY A 270 -12.34 6.00 8.63
C GLY A 270 -13.18 6.73 9.70
N GLY A 271 -14.50 6.88 9.47
CA GLY A 271 -15.39 7.56 10.42
C GLY A 271 -15.08 9.05 10.66
N ARG A 272 -14.40 9.74 9.72
CA ARG A 272 -14.09 11.17 9.86
C ARG A 272 -14.72 12.08 8.81
N PRO A 273 -15.08 13.34 9.16
CA PRO A 273 -15.46 14.34 8.17
C PRO A 273 -14.23 14.70 7.32
N PRO A 274 -14.42 15.17 6.08
CA PRO A 274 -13.35 15.72 5.28
C PRO A 274 -12.69 16.94 5.98
N PRO A 275 -11.35 17.08 5.92
CA PRO A 275 -10.69 18.29 6.37
C PRO A 275 -11.08 19.45 5.44
N ALA A 276 -10.73 20.68 5.84
CA ALA A 276 -10.84 21.82 4.95
C ALA A 276 -10.00 21.60 3.68
N ALA A 277 -10.44 22.15 2.56
CA ALA A 277 -9.63 22.15 1.35
C ALA A 277 -8.32 22.90 1.63
N PRO A 278 -7.16 22.30 1.32
CA PRO A 278 -5.89 23.02 1.41
C PRO A 278 -5.89 24.18 0.40
N PRO A 279 -5.13 25.26 0.67
CA PRO A 279 -4.97 26.34 -0.29
C PRO A 279 -4.29 25.84 -1.57
N ASP A 280 -4.60 26.46 -2.72
CA ASP A 280 -4.07 26.06 -4.03
C ASP A 280 -2.53 26.10 -4.11
N SER A 281 -1.91 26.93 -3.28
CA SER A 281 -0.46 27.04 -3.12
C SER A 281 -0.05 26.92 -1.65
N PRO A 282 1.16 26.41 -1.35
CA PRO A 282 1.72 26.52 -0.02
C PRO A 282 1.71 28.00 0.41
N ALA A 283 1.32 28.29 1.65
CA ALA A 283 1.48 29.64 2.17
C ALA A 283 2.97 30.01 2.05
N GLU A 284 3.28 31.09 1.33
CA GLU A 284 4.64 31.58 1.20
C GLU A 284 5.18 31.89 2.61
N GLY A 285 6.10 31.06 3.09
CA GLY A 285 6.96 31.24 4.27
C GLY A 285 6.33 31.94 5.48
N GLN A 286 5.89 31.16 6.46
CA GLN A 286 6.01 31.53 7.88
C GLN A 286 7.04 30.65 8.55
#